data_AF-A0A101H444-F1
#
_entry.id   AF-A0A101H444-F1
#
_cell.length_a   1.000
_cell.length_b   1.000
_cell.length_c   1.000
_cell.angle_alpha   90.00
_cell.angle_beta   90.00
_cell.angle_gamma   90.00
#
_symmetry.space_group_name_H-M   'P 1'
#
loop_
_entity.id
_entity.type
_entity.pdbx_description
1 polymer ?
#
loop_
_entity_poly.entity_id
_entity_poly.type
_entity_poly.pdbx_seq_one_letter_code
_entity_poly.pdbx_strand_id
1 'polypeptide(L)'
;MSSLEDLKERARLLLEEGHSPGQIADELSLSIETVTWLLTQPKGDAAPHDVHIDWTRVSCDAQLIEAVAAMMIDAYIPPVDRTEPLDADVIVGIAISGIPLATLIGAREGCSLAVYHPAKHAVVAYLRRHGGVPVAIWVLFDKRGITEVEGVPVHSLFRISRID
;
A
#
# COMPACT_ATOMS: atom_id res chain seq x y z
N MET A 1 6.13 18.83 7.54
CA MET A 1 7.11 17.74 7.29
C MET A 1 7.59 17.28 8.65
N SER A 2 7.45 16.01 9.01
CA SER A 2 8.01 15.50 10.26
C SER A 2 9.52 15.37 10.09
N SER A 3 10.27 16.14 10.87
CA SER A 3 11.73 16.05 10.90
C SER A 3 12.18 14.68 11.43
N LEU A 4 13.44 14.31 11.22
CA LEU A 4 14.02 13.10 11.83
C LEU A 4 13.86 13.11 13.36
N GLU A 5 13.95 14.29 13.98
CA GLU A 5 13.73 14.45 15.41
C GLU A 5 12.26 14.21 15.79
N ASP A 6 11.31 14.67 14.98
CA ASP A 6 9.88 14.43 15.21
C ASP A 6 9.56 12.92 15.14
N LEU A 7 10.20 12.18 14.23
CA LEU A 7 10.07 10.72 14.13
C LEU A 7 10.66 10.01 15.34
N LYS A 8 11.80 10.47 15.86
CA LYS A 8 12.39 9.92 17.10
C LYS A 8 11.48 10.16 18.30
N GLU A 9 10.95 11.37 18.43
CA GLU A 9 10.07 11.74 19.54
C GLU A 9 8.79 10.90 19.52
N ARG A 10 8.16 10.74 18.35
CA ARG A 10 6.99 9.86 18.19
C ARG A 10 7.31 8.40 18.45
N ALA A 11 8.44 7.88 17.96
CA ALA A 11 8.85 6.49 18.22
C ALA A 11 9.08 6.21 19.71
N ARG A 12 9.65 7.16 20.46
CA ARG A 12 9.82 7.05 21.92
C ARG A 12 8.50 7.08 22.67
N LEU A 13 7.60 8.01 22.32
CA LEU A 13 6.26 8.09 22.89
C LEU A 13 5.51 6.76 22.76
N LEU A 14 5.48 6.18 21.55
CA LEU A 14 4.81 4.90 21.32
C LEU A 14 5.45 3.75 22.09
N LEU A 15 6.79 3.76 22.26
CA LEU A 15 7.49 2.77 23.07
C LEU A 15 7.14 2.90 24.57
N GLU A 16 7.04 4.12 25.09
CA GLU A 16 6.62 4.41 26.47
C GLU A 16 5.17 3.99 26.72
N GLU A 17 4.30 4.09 25.70
CA GLU A 17 2.94 3.56 25.71
C GLU A 17 2.87 2.01 25.64
N GLY A 18 4.02 1.34 25.52
CA GLY A 18 4.15 -0.12 25.54
C GLY A 18 4.01 -0.81 24.18
N HIS A 19 4.08 -0.05 23.08
CA HIS A 19 4.03 -0.64 21.74
C HIS A 19 5.32 -1.41 21.44
N SER A 20 5.19 -2.57 20.80
CA SER A 20 6.34 -3.31 20.27
C SER A 20 6.95 -2.61 19.06
N PRO A 21 8.25 -2.85 18.73
CA PRO A 21 8.89 -2.25 17.56
C PRO A 21 8.14 -2.49 16.24
N GLY A 22 7.47 -3.65 16.09
CA GLY A 22 6.63 -3.94 14.93
C GLY A 22 5.40 -3.03 14.83
N GLN A 23 4.71 -2.81 15.95
CA GLN A 23 3.53 -1.92 15.99
C GLN A 23 3.92 -0.45 15.74
N ILE A 24 5.09 -0.03 16.22
CA ILE A 24 5.63 1.31 15.98
C ILE A 24 5.98 1.48 14.48
N ALA A 25 6.52 0.43 13.85
CA ALA A 25 6.84 0.43 12.42
C ALA A 25 5.58 0.60 11.56
N ASP A 26 4.50 -0.10 11.90
CA ASP A 26 3.21 0.04 11.24
C ASP A 26 2.64 1.46 11.39
N GLU A 27 2.69 2.04 12.61
CA GLU A 27 2.16 3.37 12.91
C GLU A 27 2.93 4.49 12.20
N LEU A 28 4.27 4.43 12.21
CA LEU A 28 5.11 5.43 11.56
C LEU A 28 5.30 5.20 10.06
N SER A 29 4.79 4.08 9.52
CA SER A 29 5.01 3.65 8.14
C SER A 29 6.51 3.55 7.78
N LEU A 30 7.31 3.03 8.72
CA LEU A 30 8.76 2.82 8.60
C LEU A 30 9.09 1.33 8.67
N SER A 31 10.29 0.93 8.26
CA SER A 31 10.72 -0.45 8.50
C SER A 31 11.01 -0.72 9.99
N ILE A 32 10.91 -1.99 10.40
CA ILE A 32 11.31 -2.40 11.77
C ILE A 32 12.79 -2.08 12.01
N GLU A 33 13.64 -2.17 10.98
CA GLU A 33 15.04 -1.76 11.10
C GLU A 33 15.18 -0.26 11.36
N THR A 34 14.41 0.57 10.65
CA THR A 34 14.39 2.02 10.88
C THR A 34 13.91 2.37 12.28
N VAL A 35 12.84 1.75 12.78
CA VAL A 35 12.35 1.94 14.16
C VAL A 35 13.39 1.49 15.17
N THR A 36 13.99 0.32 14.97
CA THR A 36 15.04 -0.20 15.84
C THR A 36 16.22 0.76 15.88
N TRP A 37 16.62 1.31 14.74
CA TRP A 37 17.67 2.32 14.66
C TRP A 37 17.28 3.64 15.36
N LEU A 38 16.04 4.13 15.16
CA LEU A 38 15.52 5.34 15.82
C LEU A 38 15.58 5.22 17.35
N LEU A 39 15.30 4.03 17.89
CA LEU A 39 15.27 3.77 19.33
C LEU A 39 16.65 3.48 19.94
N THR A 40 17.56 2.88 19.19
CA THR A 40 18.85 2.37 19.73
C THR A 40 20.06 3.26 19.47
N GLN A 41 20.02 4.12 18.44
CA GLN A 41 21.11 5.00 17.97
C GLN A 41 22.50 4.75 18.60
N PRO A 42 23.35 3.88 18.01
CA PRO A 42 24.77 3.96 18.26
C PRO A 42 25.27 5.32 17.76
N LYS A 43 26.01 6.07 18.60
CA LYS A 43 26.61 7.35 18.19
C LYS A 43 27.54 7.12 16.99
N GLY A 44 27.15 7.59 15.81
CA GLY A 44 28.03 7.69 14.64
C GLY A 44 27.66 6.84 13.43
N ASP A 45 26.65 5.97 13.50
CA ASP A 45 26.20 5.21 12.33
C ASP A 45 25.23 6.03 11.47
N ALA A 46 25.42 5.95 10.14
CA ALA A 46 24.51 6.55 9.18
C ALA A 46 23.10 5.95 9.35
N ALA A 47 22.07 6.79 9.21
CA ALA A 47 20.68 6.34 9.26
C ALA A 47 20.44 5.25 8.20
N PRO A 48 19.64 4.20 8.51
CA PRO A 48 19.17 3.26 7.51
C PRO A 48 18.51 4.07 6.39
N HIS A 49 18.85 3.76 5.15
CA HIS A 49 18.20 4.44 4.04
C HIS A 49 16.77 3.89 3.93
N ASP A 50 15.81 4.66 4.44
CA ASP A 50 14.37 4.42 4.26
C ASP A 50 13.85 5.24 3.07
N VAL A 51 12.78 4.76 2.42
CA VAL A 51 12.16 5.45 1.28
C VAL A 51 10.75 5.88 1.66
N HIS A 52 10.61 7.18 1.90
CA HIS A 52 9.31 7.82 2.03
C HIS A 52 8.75 8.17 0.65
N ILE A 53 7.47 7.85 0.42
CA ILE A 53 6.76 8.17 -0.82
C ILE A 53 5.59 9.07 -0.44
N ASP A 54 5.75 10.36 -0.71
CA ASP A 54 4.64 11.30 -0.64
C ASP A 54 3.95 11.36 -2.00
N TRP A 55 2.74 10.81 -2.07
CA TRP A 55 1.91 10.83 -3.27
C TRP A 55 0.69 11.75 -3.12
N THR A 56 0.65 12.59 -2.09
CA THR A 56 -0.48 13.50 -1.77
C THR A 56 -0.83 14.39 -2.95
N ARG A 57 0.19 14.85 -3.71
CA ARG A 57 0.00 15.66 -4.92
C ARG A 57 -0.88 14.97 -5.97
N VAL A 58 -0.81 13.65 -6.05
CA VAL A 58 -1.59 12.83 -6.98
C VAL A 58 -2.92 12.46 -6.35
N SER A 59 -2.92 12.00 -5.09
CA SER A 59 -4.14 11.50 -4.44
C SER A 59 -5.18 12.58 -4.16
N CYS A 60 -4.77 13.84 -4.03
CA CYS A 60 -5.65 14.98 -3.76
C CYS A 60 -6.09 15.75 -5.02
N ASP A 61 -5.66 15.32 -6.21
CA ASP A 61 -6.09 15.90 -7.49
C ASP A 61 -6.94 14.88 -8.25
N ALA A 62 -8.18 15.25 -8.57
CA ALA A 62 -9.16 14.35 -9.18
C ALA A 62 -8.70 13.82 -10.55
N GLN A 63 -8.05 14.66 -11.36
CA GLN A 63 -7.59 14.26 -12.69
C GLN A 63 -6.37 13.34 -12.59
N LEU A 64 -5.45 13.62 -11.66
CA LEU A 64 -4.27 12.79 -11.48
C LEU A 64 -4.63 11.41 -10.94
N ILE A 65 -5.52 11.32 -9.94
CA ILE A 65 -5.92 10.01 -9.39
C ILE A 65 -6.77 9.19 -10.38
N GLU A 66 -7.56 9.84 -11.23
CA GLU A 66 -8.25 9.18 -12.35
C GLU A 66 -7.25 8.64 -13.38
N ALA A 67 -6.23 9.41 -13.73
CA ALA A 67 -5.15 8.96 -14.59
C ALA A 67 -4.38 7.77 -13.97
N VAL A 68 -4.17 7.77 -12.65
CA VAL A 68 -3.59 6.62 -11.94
C VAL A 68 -4.48 5.39 -12.04
N ALA A 69 -5.78 5.52 -11.80
CA ALA A 69 -6.72 4.41 -11.98
C ALA A 69 -6.67 3.85 -13.42
N ALA A 70 -6.54 4.71 -14.44
CA ALA A 70 -6.31 4.29 -15.83
C ALA A 70 -5.02 3.51 -16.01
N MET A 71 -3.90 4.01 -15.49
CA MET A 71 -2.64 3.30 -15.55
C MET A 71 -2.71 1.94 -14.85
N MET A 72 -3.42 1.82 -13.71
CA MET A 72 -3.55 0.54 -13.01
C MET A 72 -4.27 -0.52 -13.85
N ILE A 73 -5.34 -0.14 -14.55
CA ILE A 73 -6.08 -1.04 -15.44
C ILE A 73 -5.23 -1.41 -16.66
N ASP A 74 -4.59 -0.42 -17.28
CA ASP A 74 -3.71 -0.63 -18.45
C ASP A 74 -2.48 -1.47 -18.11
N ALA A 75 -1.96 -1.38 -16.88
CA ALA A 75 -0.86 -2.21 -16.42
C ALA A 75 -1.29 -3.66 -16.14
N TYR A 76 -2.55 -3.89 -15.78
CA TYR A 76 -3.08 -5.24 -15.56
C TYR A 76 -3.47 -5.94 -16.87
N ILE A 77 -4.19 -5.23 -17.75
CA ILE A 77 -4.53 -5.68 -19.10
C ILE A 77 -4.13 -4.56 -20.07
N PRO A 78 -3.00 -4.72 -20.80
CA PRO A 78 -2.53 -3.75 -21.77
C PRO A 78 -3.63 -3.35 -22.76
N PRO A 79 -3.72 -2.08 -23.18
CA PRO A 79 -4.78 -1.62 -24.10
C PRO A 79 -4.87 -2.41 -25.41
N VAL A 80 -3.74 -2.94 -25.89
CA VAL A 80 -3.69 -3.79 -27.09
C VAL A 80 -4.36 -5.16 -26.90
N ASP A 81 -4.37 -5.66 -25.67
CA ASP A 81 -4.94 -6.96 -25.30
C ASP A 81 -6.36 -6.82 -24.73
N ARG A 82 -6.86 -5.58 -24.56
CA ARG A 82 -8.18 -5.30 -23.98
C ARG A 82 -9.28 -5.55 -25.00
N THR A 83 -9.90 -6.72 -24.91
CA THR A 83 -11.07 -7.11 -25.71
C THR A 83 -12.38 -7.00 -24.94
N GLU A 84 -12.30 -7.03 -23.61
CA GLU A 84 -13.42 -6.94 -22.67
C GLU A 84 -13.01 -6.16 -21.40
N PRO A 85 -13.96 -5.69 -20.57
CA PRO A 85 -13.67 -5.12 -19.26
C PRO A 85 -12.96 -6.09 -18.33
N LEU A 86 -12.52 -5.62 -17.15
CA LEU A 86 -11.94 -6.50 -16.13
C LEU A 86 -12.84 -7.72 -15.84
N ASP A 87 -12.24 -8.91 -15.83
CA ASP A 87 -12.86 -10.15 -15.33
C ASP A 87 -12.93 -10.14 -13.79
N ALA A 88 -13.73 -9.22 -13.26
CA ALA A 88 -13.95 -9.04 -11.83
C ALA A 88 -15.37 -8.54 -11.55
N ASP A 89 -16.10 -9.25 -10.68
CA ASP A 89 -17.43 -8.82 -10.24
C ASP A 89 -17.37 -7.61 -9.30
N VAL A 90 -16.31 -7.53 -8.48
CA VAL A 90 -16.16 -6.56 -7.39
C VAL A 90 -14.72 -6.03 -7.32
N ILE A 91 -14.58 -4.71 -7.21
CA ILE A 91 -13.33 -4.06 -6.82
C ILE A 91 -13.39 -3.73 -5.33
N VAL A 92 -12.41 -4.22 -4.57
CA VAL A 92 -12.33 -4.04 -3.12
C VAL A 92 -11.31 -2.95 -2.78
N GLY A 93 -11.78 -1.80 -2.32
CA GLY A 93 -10.94 -0.73 -1.80
C GLY A 93 -10.46 -1.04 -0.38
N ILE A 94 -9.15 -1.18 -0.20
CA ILE A 94 -8.55 -1.34 1.13
C ILE A 94 -8.46 0.04 1.78
N ALA A 95 -9.23 0.23 2.85
CA ALA A 95 -9.34 1.51 3.50
C ALA A 95 -8.03 1.91 4.21
N ILE A 96 -7.65 3.19 4.22
CA ILE A 96 -8.43 4.33 3.67
C ILE A 96 -8.02 4.65 2.22
N SER A 97 -6.71 4.62 1.94
CA SER A 97 -6.14 5.14 0.69
C SER A 97 -6.52 4.37 -0.58
N GLY A 98 -6.94 3.11 -0.48
CA GLY A 98 -7.36 2.32 -1.63
C GLY A 98 -8.78 2.65 -2.12
N ILE A 99 -9.61 3.32 -1.32
CA ILE A 99 -11.03 3.58 -1.63
C ILE A 99 -11.20 4.44 -2.90
N PRO A 100 -10.50 5.57 -3.08
CA PRO A 100 -10.70 6.41 -4.26
C PRO A 100 -10.35 5.69 -5.56
N LEU A 101 -9.24 4.95 -5.58
CA LEU A 101 -8.82 4.17 -6.75
C LEU A 101 -9.82 3.04 -7.05
N ALA A 102 -10.25 2.30 -6.03
CA ALA A 102 -11.24 1.24 -6.19
C ALA A 102 -12.56 1.78 -6.76
N THR A 103 -13.00 2.93 -6.27
CA THR A 103 -14.20 3.62 -6.77
C THR A 103 -14.07 3.97 -8.26
N LEU A 104 -12.93 4.55 -8.65
CA LEU A 104 -12.69 4.97 -10.04
C LEU A 104 -12.53 3.78 -10.99
N ILE A 105 -11.84 2.71 -10.56
CA ILE A 105 -11.69 1.48 -11.34
C ILE A 105 -13.07 0.81 -11.51
N GLY A 106 -13.81 0.61 -10.42
CA GLY A 106 -15.14 0.00 -10.48
C GLY A 106 -16.11 0.77 -11.37
N ALA A 107 -16.09 2.11 -11.28
CA ALA A 107 -16.93 2.96 -12.14
C ALA A 107 -16.55 2.85 -13.63
N ARG A 108 -15.26 2.70 -13.96
CA ARG A 108 -14.79 2.61 -15.36
C ARG A 108 -15.02 1.23 -15.96
N GLU A 109 -14.88 0.18 -15.17
CA GLU A 109 -14.95 -1.21 -15.63
C GLU A 109 -16.32 -1.86 -15.41
N GLY A 110 -17.27 -1.12 -14.80
CA GLY A 110 -18.62 -1.61 -14.53
C GLY A 110 -18.71 -2.64 -13.39
N CYS A 111 -17.67 -2.73 -12.56
CA CYS A 111 -17.63 -3.65 -11.42
C CYS A 111 -18.38 -3.07 -10.21
N SER A 112 -18.92 -3.94 -9.36
CA SER A 112 -19.41 -3.52 -8.05
C SER A 112 -18.27 -3.03 -7.16
N LEU A 113 -18.57 -2.15 -6.19
CA LEU A 113 -17.59 -1.64 -5.23
C LEU A 113 -17.80 -2.23 -3.85
N ALA A 114 -16.72 -2.67 -3.21
CA ALA A 114 -16.69 -2.99 -1.79
C ALA A 114 -15.53 -2.26 -1.09
N VAL A 115 -15.65 -2.05 0.21
CA VAL A 115 -14.58 -1.46 1.05
C VAL A 115 -14.22 -2.44 2.15
N TYR A 116 -12.93 -2.70 2.31
CA TYR A 116 -12.41 -3.48 3.43
C TYR A 116 -11.64 -2.57 4.38
N HIS A 117 -12.09 -2.49 5.64
CA HIS A 117 -11.38 -1.81 6.71
C HIS A 117 -10.45 -2.81 7.42
N PRO A 118 -9.11 -2.68 7.29
CA PRO A 118 -8.20 -3.64 7.88
C PRO A 118 -8.27 -3.61 9.40
N ALA A 119 -8.66 -4.73 10.00
CA ALA A 119 -8.48 -4.95 11.44
C ALA A 119 -7.17 -5.72 11.74
N LYS A 120 -6.67 -6.51 10.77
CA LYS A 120 -5.38 -7.26 10.78
C LYS A 120 -4.93 -7.55 9.33
N HIS A 121 -3.66 -7.92 9.13
CA HIS A 121 -3.09 -8.34 7.84
C HIS A 121 -3.63 -9.70 7.36
N ALA A 122 -4.90 -9.76 6.92
CA ALA A 122 -5.51 -11.01 6.44
C ALA A 122 -6.68 -10.76 5.47
N VAL A 123 -6.53 -9.80 4.53
CA VAL A 123 -7.59 -9.46 3.57
C VAL A 123 -7.99 -10.67 2.73
N VAL A 124 -7.00 -11.40 2.17
CA VAL A 124 -7.27 -12.56 1.30
C VAL A 124 -8.01 -13.65 2.05
N ALA A 125 -7.52 -14.06 3.22
CA ALA A 125 -8.22 -15.01 4.08
C ALA A 125 -9.62 -14.53 4.51
N TYR A 126 -9.81 -13.23 4.74
CA TYR A 126 -11.13 -12.68 5.04
C TYR A 126 -12.08 -12.84 3.84
N LEU A 127 -11.67 -12.45 2.64
CA LEU A 127 -12.50 -12.54 1.44
C LEU A 127 -12.87 -14.01 1.14
N ARG A 128 -11.90 -14.93 1.20
CA ARG A 128 -12.13 -16.37 0.99
C ARG A 128 -13.13 -16.97 1.98
N ARG A 129 -13.05 -16.60 3.27
CA ARG A 129 -14.01 -17.07 4.29
C ARG A 129 -15.44 -16.61 4.04
N HIS A 130 -15.64 -15.53 3.27
CA HIS A 130 -16.94 -15.01 2.90
C HIS A 130 -17.34 -15.38 1.46
N GLY A 131 -16.69 -16.39 0.87
CA GLY A 131 -17.01 -16.90 -0.46
C GLY A 131 -16.44 -16.10 -1.62
N GLY A 132 -15.62 -15.07 -1.34
CA GLY A 132 -14.92 -14.33 -2.38
C GLY A 132 -13.76 -15.13 -2.97
N VAL A 133 -13.48 -14.91 -4.26
CA VAL A 133 -12.33 -15.46 -4.97
C VAL A 133 -11.43 -14.31 -5.38
N PRO A 134 -10.41 -13.94 -4.58
CA PRO A 134 -9.51 -12.85 -4.96
C PRO A 134 -8.66 -13.29 -6.16
N VAL A 135 -8.80 -12.57 -7.27
CA VAL A 135 -8.10 -12.87 -8.53
C VAL A 135 -6.81 -12.08 -8.72
N ALA A 136 -6.73 -10.86 -8.16
CA ALA A 136 -5.56 -10.01 -8.20
C ALA A 136 -5.53 -9.03 -7.01
N ILE A 137 -4.34 -8.59 -6.63
CA ILE A 137 -4.09 -7.52 -5.67
C ILE A 137 -3.32 -6.43 -6.38
N TRP A 138 -3.82 -5.20 -6.34
CA TRP A 138 -3.13 -4.08 -6.97
C TRP A 138 -2.57 -3.13 -5.91
N VAL A 139 -1.33 -2.71 -6.11
CA VAL A 139 -0.65 -1.71 -5.27
C VAL A 139 -0.07 -0.61 -6.15
N LEU A 140 0.00 0.62 -5.65
CA LEU A 140 0.71 1.67 -6.38
C LEU A 140 2.22 1.48 -6.31
N PHE A 141 2.73 1.24 -5.10
CA PHE A 141 4.16 1.17 -4.83
C PHE A 141 4.49 -0.17 -4.19
N ASP A 142 5.27 -0.98 -4.89
CA ASP A 142 5.87 -2.19 -4.34
C ASP A 142 7.29 -1.88 -3.85
N LYS A 143 7.42 -1.79 -2.52
CA LYS A 143 8.72 -1.61 -1.83
C LYS A 143 9.42 -2.94 -1.52
N ARG A 144 8.71 -4.06 -1.62
CA ARG A 144 9.15 -5.36 -1.07
C ARG A 144 9.41 -6.41 -2.16
N GLY A 145 9.11 -6.11 -3.42
CA GLY A 145 9.20 -7.06 -4.51
C GLY A 145 8.17 -8.20 -4.38
N ILE A 146 7.04 -7.95 -3.71
CA ILE A 146 6.05 -9.01 -3.45
C ILE A 146 5.30 -9.30 -4.74
N THR A 147 5.40 -10.54 -5.20
CA THR A 147 4.71 -11.01 -6.41
C THR A 147 3.37 -11.68 -6.12
N GLU A 148 3.16 -12.15 -4.89
CA GLU A 148 1.91 -12.79 -4.46
C GLU A 148 1.66 -12.66 -2.95
N VAL A 149 0.39 -12.68 -2.55
CA VAL A 149 -0.04 -12.77 -1.15
C VAL A 149 -1.07 -13.89 -1.04
N GLU A 150 -0.79 -14.90 -0.22
CA GLU A 150 -1.69 -16.07 -0.04
C GLU A 150 -2.10 -16.73 -1.38
N GLY A 151 -1.18 -16.76 -2.35
CA GLY A 151 -1.41 -17.31 -3.70
C GLY A 151 -2.21 -16.41 -4.64
N VAL A 152 -2.49 -15.15 -4.25
CA VAL A 152 -3.14 -14.15 -5.11
C VAL A 152 -2.05 -13.25 -5.71
N PRO A 153 -1.99 -13.08 -7.05
CA PRO A 153 -0.94 -12.29 -7.69
C PRO A 153 -1.03 -10.81 -7.31
N VAL A 154 0.15 -10.19 -7.12
CA VAL A 154 0.29 -8.77 -6.81
C VAL A 154 0.82 -8.02 -8.03
N HIS A 155 0.11 -6.96 -8.41
CA HIS A 155 0.45 -6.07 -9.51
C HIS A 155 0.78 -4.68 -8.96
N SER A 156 1.93 -4.13 -9.34
CA SER A 156 2.38 -2.81 -8.89
C SER A 156 2.57 -1.86 -10.06
N LEU A 157 2.17 -0.59 -9.92
CA LEU A 157 2.54 0.44 -10.90
C LEU A 157 4.02 0.84 -10.82
N PHE A 158 4.54 0.95 -9.61
CA PHE A 158 5.92 1.36 -9.37
C PHE A 158 6.61 0.33 -8.48
N ARG A 159 7.79 -0.12 -8.92
CA ARG A 159 8.70 -0.90 -8.08
C ARG A 159 9.76 0.01 -7.51
N ILE A 160 9.95 -0.06 -6.21
CA ILE A 160 10.97 0.71 -5.50
C ILE A 160 12.14 -0.22 -5.23
N SER A 161 13.23 0.00 -5.95
CA SER A 161 14.49 -0.72 -5.76
C SER A 161 15.57 0.24 -5.30
N ARG A 162 16.49 -0.27 -4.49
CA ARG A 162 17.74 0.44 -4.19
C ARG A 162 18.72 0.15 -5.32
N ILE A 163 19.47 1.16 -5.71
CA ILE A 163 20.63 1.01 -6.59
C ILE A 163 21.82 1.19 -5.64
N ASP A 164 22.34 0.08 -5.15
CA ASP A 164 23.61 -0.03 -4.45
C ASP A 164 24.80 0.18 -5.42
#